data_AF-A0A7K2WM82-F1
#
_entry.id   AF-A0A7K2WM82-F1
#
_cell.length_a   1.000
_cell.length_b   1.000
_cell.length_c   1.000
_cell.angle_alpha   90.00
_cell.angle_beta   90.00
_cell.angle_gamma   90.00
#
_symmetry.space_group_name_H-M   'P 1'
#
loop_
_entity.id
_entity.type
_entity.pdbx_description
1 polymer ?
#
loop_
_entity_poly.entity_id
_entity_poly.type
_entity_poly.pdbx_seq_one_letter_code
_entity_poly.pdbx_strand_id
1 'polypeptide(L)'
;MTRRTTQRGRQGGAVAAAVLLLGTAAACAAPGRNHTPGAEPDRPPHGAARPPAAGTGAPERGFTLIGSGDVLPHDSVIGRANADAGGRGYDFRPMLAGVRPVVSRADVAICHMETVYGANGGPYTGYPAFKSPPEVAAALGDTGYDSCSTASNHSLDDGAAGVRRTLDALDRAGVRHVGSARSAAE
;
A
#
# COMPACT_ATOMS: atom_id res chain seq x y z
N MET A 1 -81.14 -13.10 0.24
CA MET A 1 -80.85 -13.03 1.69
C MET A 1 -79.39 -13.42 1.88
N THR A 2 -78.40 -12.58 2.20
CA THR A 2 -78.16 -11.61 3.30
C THR A 2 -77.81 -12.19 4.68
N ARG A 3 -76.49 -12.38 4.91
CA ARG A 3 -75.71 -12.31 6.17
C ARG A 3 -74.22 -12.55 5.76
N ARG A 4 -73.17 -11.79 6.12
CA ARG A 4 -72.82 -10.89 7.25
C ARG A 4 -72.89 -11.61 8.62
N THR A 5 -71.85 -11.64 9.47
CA THR A 5 -70.46 -11.10 9.39
C THR A 5 -69.48 -12.13 10.04
N THR A 6 -68.28 -11.91 10.61
CA THR A 6 -67.63 -10.75 11.28
C THR A 6 -66.10 -10.90 11.31
N GLN A 7 -65.36 -9.81 11.54
CA GLN A 7 -63.89 -9.69 11.51
C GLN A 7 -63.27 -9.58 12.92
N ARG A 8 -62.11 -10.21 13.16
CA ARG A 8 -61.08 -9.90 14.19
C ARG A 8 -59.71 -10.31 13.60
N GLY A 9 -58.58 -9.62 13.75
CA GLY A 9 -58.14 -8.55 14.68
C GLY A 9 -57.01 -9.10 15.57
N ARG A 10 -55.84 -8.46 15.77
CA ARG A 10 -55.33 -7.08 15.52
C ARG A 10 -53.96 -7.18 14.80
N GLN A 11 -53.37 -6.21 14.10
CA GLN A 11 -53.14 -4.76 14.33
C GLN A 11 -52.25 -4.41 15.55
N GLY A 12 -51.24 -3.56 15.31
CA GLY A 12 -50.23 -3.09 16.27
C GLY A 12 -48.90 -3.87 16.16
N GLY A 13 -47.76 -3.23 15.88
CA GLY A 13 -47.53 -1.82 15.56
C GLY A 13 -46.14 -1.60 14.95
N ALA A 14 -45.88 -0.39 14.46
CA ALA A 14 -44.60 0.03 13.89
C ALA A 14 -44.01 1.23 14.66
N VAL A 15 -42.73 1.52 14.39
CA VAL A 15 -41.99 2.74 14.83
C VAL A 15 -41.68 2.83 16.32
N ALA A 16 -40.41 2.61 16.67
CA ALA A 16 -39.56 3.64 17.29
C ALA A 16 -38.09 3.19 17.27
N ALA A 17 -37.17 4.10 16.97
CA ALA A 17 -35.74 3.90 17.18
C ALA A 17 -35.27 4.79 18.35
N ALA A 18 -34.39 4.29 19.20
CA ALA A 18 -33.71 5.07 20.22
C ALA A 18 -32.30 4.50 20.45
N VAL A 19 -31.28 5.30 20.11
CA VAL A 19 -29.89 5.01 20.49
C VAL A 19 -29.67 5.52 21.90
N LEU A 20 -29.13 4.66 22.78
CA LEU A 20 -28.64 5.07 24.09
C LEU A 20 -27.20 4.57 24.28
N LEU A 21 -26.28 5.53 24.16
CA LEU A 21 -24.87 5.40 24.52
C LEU A 21 -24.71 5.33 26.04
N LEU A 22 -23.58 4.75 26.50
CA LEU A 22 -22.72 5.17 27.64
C LEU A 22 -22.02 3.96 28.29
N GLY A 23 -21.05 3.38 27.59
CA GLY A 23 -20.01 2.57 28.23
C GLY A 23 -19.03 3.49 28.97
N THR A 24 -18.87 3.32 30.28
CA THR A 24 -18.17 4.27 31.14
C THR A 24 -16.64 4.20 30.98
N ALA A 25 -16.02 5.31 30.56
CA ALA A 25 -14.57 5.47 30.64
C ALA A 25 -14.15 5.79 32.09
N ALA A 26 -13.41 4.88 32.72
CA ALA A 26 -12.87 5.07 34.08
C ALA A 26 -11.62 5.97 34.05
N ALA A 27 -11.82 7.28 33.95
CA ALA A 27 -10.75 8.27 33.97
C ALA A 27 -10.23 8.52 35.40
N CYS A 28 -9.09 7.93 35.77
CA CYS A 28 -8.40 8.22 37.02
C CYS A 28 -7.72 9.60 36.98
N ALA A 29 -8.48 10.67 37.24
CA ALA A 29 -7.94 12.01 37.41
C ALA A 29 -7.35 12.20 38.82
N ALA A 30 -6.03 12.41 38.91
CA ALA A 30 -5.40 12.95 40.11
C ALA A 30 -5.43 14.50 40.07
N PRO A 31 -5.55 15.20 41.21
CA PRO A 31 -5.76 16.65 41.22
C PRO A 31 -4.53 17.41 40.71
N GLY A 32 -4.77 18.37 39.81
CA GLY A 32 -3.74 19.24 39.26
C GLY A 32 -3.08 20.10 40.34
N ARG A 33 -1.79 19.91 40.55
CA ARG A 33 -0.94 20.87 41.28
C ARG A 33 -0.49 21.95 40.31
N ASN A 34 -0.81 23.21 40.61
CA ASN A 34 -0.19 24.34 39.91
C ASN A 34 1.34 24.23 40.09
N HIS A 35 2.07 24.15 38.98
CA HIS A 35 3.51 24.34 38.96
C HIS A 35 3.82 25.59 38.16
N THR A 36 4.44 26.56 38.84
CA THR A 36 5.13 27.66 38.20
C THR A 36 6.19 27.11 37.24
N PRO A 37 6.40 27.73 36.07
CA PRO A 37 7.55 27.43 35.22
C PRO A 37 8.85 27.75 35.97
N GLY A 38 9.52 26.72 36.49
CA GLY A 38 10.91 26.82 36.88
C GLY A 38 11.77 26.91 35.63
N ALA A 39 12.82 27.74 35.65
CA ALA A 39 13.74 27.84 34.52
C ALA A 39 14.45 26.50 34.28
N GLU A 40 14.54 26.07 33.02
CA GLU A 40 15.43 24.97 32.66
C GLU A 40 16.89 25.36 32.93
N PRO A 41 17.73 24.45 33.45
CA PRO A 41 19.17 24.68 33.53
C PRO A 41 19.78 24.80 32.12
N ASP A 42 20.71 25.73 31.96
CA ASP A 42 21.34 26.04 30.68
C ASP A 42 21.97 24.79 30.03
N ARG A 43 21.44 24.38 28.87
CA ARG A 43 21.97 23.24 28.12
C ARG A 43 23.18 23.73 27.31
N PRO A 44 24.41 23.26 27.57
CA PRO A 44 25.58 23.77 26.87
C PRO A 44 25.45 23.54 25.35
N PRO A 45 25.86 24.51 24.52
CA PRO A 45 25.68 24.43 23.08
C PRO A 45 26.42 23.22 22.50
N HIS A 46 25.71 22.38 21.75
CA HIS A 46 26.26 21.17 21.15
C HIS A 46 27.29 21.49 20.07
N GLY A 47 28.56 21.31 20.40
CA GLY A 47 29.65 21.15 19.44
C GLY A 47 30.09 22.43 18.73
N ALA A 48 31.16 23.06 19.22
CA ALA A 48 31.96 23.94 18.38
C ALA A 48 32.43 23.15 17.14
N ALA A 49 32.21 23.71 15.94
CA ALA A 49 32.56 23.04 14.70
C ALA A 49 34.08 22.83 14.62
N ARG A 50 34.53 21.56 14.69
CA ARG A 50 35.93 21.22 14.46
C ARG A 50 36.29 21.59 13.02
N PRO A 51 37.35 22.38 12.77
CA PRO A 51 37.73 22.74 11.41
C PRO A 51 37.97 21.47 10.57
N PRO A 52 37.60 21.47 9.29
CA PRO A 52 37.77 20.30 8.44
C PRO A 52 39.26 19.98 8.34
N ALA A 53 39.64 18.78 8.79
CA ALA A 53 40.95 18.24 8.45
C ALA A 53 41.02 18.11 6.94
N ALA A 54 42.05 18.69 6.31
CA ALA A 54 42.27 18.62 4.87
C ALA A 54 42.76 17.21 4.46
N GLY A 55 41.90 16.22 4.63
CA GLY A 55 42.16 14.84 4.22
C GLY A 55 42.19 14.76 2.71
N THR A 56 43.34 14.41 2.14
CA THR A 56 43.55 14.18 0.70
C THR A 56 42.98 12.82 0.25
N GLY A 57 41.86 12.40 0.83
CA GLY A 57 41.11 11.23 0.38
C GLY A 57 40.40 11.54 -0.93
N ALA A 58 40.27 10.54 -1.79
CA ALA A 58 39.28 10.60 -2.86
C ALA A 58 37.88 10.75 -2.23
N PRO A 59 36.92 11.44 -2.89
CA PRO A 59 35.58 11.57 -2.35
C PRO A 59 34.96 10.19 -2.12
N GLU A 60 34.53 9.93 -0.88
CA GLU A 60 33.84 8.71 -0.50
C GLU A 60 32.63 8.50 -1.42
N ARG A 61 32.63 7.39 -2.16
CA ARG A 61 31.51 7.05 -3.04
C ARG A 61 30.37 6.51 -2.18
N GLY A 62 29.47 7.42 -1.81
CA GLY A 62 28.19 7.07 -1.21
C GLY A 62 27.40 6.11 -2.11
N PHE A 63 26.61 5.25 -1.48
CA PHE A 63 25.72 4.30 -2.12
C PHE A 63 24.29 4.55 -1.63
N THR A 64 23.32 4.50 -2.55
CA THR A 64 21.93 4.84 -2.31
C THR A 64 21.02 3.65 -2.57
N LEU A 65 20.36 3.19 -1.50
CA LEU A 65 19.35 2.14 -1.54
C LEU A 65 17.97 2.76 -1.32
N ILE A 66 17.02 2.41 -2.18
CA ILE A 66 15.59 2.65 -1.96
C ILE A 66 14.88 1.32 -1.74
N GLY A 67 14.05 1.27 -0.71
CA GLY A 67 13.00 0.26 -0.56
C GLY A 67 11.64 0.97 -0.51
N SER A 68 10.68 0.52 -1.31
CA SER A 68 9.28 0.91 -1.19
C SER A 68 8.44 -0.21 -0.59
N GLY A 69 7.33 0.16 0.06
CA GLY A 69 6.29 -0.79 0.45
C GLY A 69 5.40 -1.23 -0.71
N ASP A 70 4.20 -1.66 -0.35
CA ASP A 70 3.33 -2.51 -1.14
C ASP A 70 2.79 -1.86 -2.42
N VAL A 71 3.13 -2.47 -3.56
CA VAL A 71 2.44 -2.29 -4.82
C VAL A 71 1.15 -3.13 -4.74
N LEU A 72 0.11 -2.54 -4.14
CA LEU A 72 -1.18 -3.18 -3.86
C LEU A 72 -2.34 -2.49 -4.62
N PRO A 73 -2.57 -2.83 -5.91
CA PRO A 73 -3.68 -2.30 -6.69
C PRO A 73 -5.05 -2.79 -6.20
N HIS A 74 -5.73 -2.00 -5.37
CA HIS A 74 -7.17 -2.13 -5.14
C HIS A 74 -7.97 -1.63 -6.36
N ASP A 75 -9.28 -1.91 -6.39
CA ASP A 75 -10.18 -1.58 -7.51
C ASP A 75 -10.15 -0.11 -7.92
N SER A 76 -9.92 0.82 -6.99
CA SER A 76 -9.75 2.26 -7.25
C SER A 76 -8.46 2.59 -7.99
N VAL A 77 -7.36 1.89 -7.69
CA VAL A 77 -6.06 2.03 -8.35
C VAL A 77 -6.11 1.38 -9.74
N ILE A 78 -6.72 0.20 -9.84
CA ILE A 78 -6.97 -0.52 -11.11
C ILE A 78 -7.87 0.34 -12.03
N GLY A 79 -8.96 0.88 -11.50
CA GLY A 79 -9.85 1.80 -12.22
C GLY A 79 -9.16 3.10 -12.64
N ARG A 80 -8.29 3.65 -11.80
CA ARG A 80 -7.48 4.83 -12.15
C ARG A 80 -6.50 4.53 -13.29
N ALA A 81 -5.80 3.40 -13.24
CA ALA A 81 -4.91 2.99 -14.32
C ALA A 81 -5.66 2.76 -15.65
N ASN A 82 -6.91 2.26 -15.60
CA ASN A 82 -7.75 2.16 -16.80
C ASN A 82 -8.15 3.53 -17.35
N ALA A 83 -8.52 4.49 -16.49
CA ALA A 83 -8.84 5.85 -16.89
C ALA A 83 -7.63 6.58 -17.50
N ASP A 84 -6.45 6.42 -16.89
CA ASP A 84 -5.18 6.96 -17.40
C ASP A 84 -4.79 6.34 -18.77
N ALA A 85 -5.16 5.08 -19.03
CA ALA A 85 -5.06 4.42 -20.34
C ALA A 85 -6.21 4.74 -21.32
N GLY A 86 -7.06 5.74 -21.02
CA GLY A 86 -8.19 6.12 -21.88
C GLY A 86 -9.24 5.03 -22.05
N GLY A 87 -9.42 4.18 -21.04
CA GLY A 87 -10.38 3.07 -21.00
C GLY A 87 -9.97 1.80 -21.76
N ARG A 88 -8.80 1.77 -22.42
CA ARG A 88 -8.39 0.69 -23.34
C ARG A 88 -7.05 0.06 -22.95
N GLY A 89 -7.03 -0.55 -21.77
CA GLY A 89 -5.82 -1.10 -21.13
C GLY A 89 -5.65 -0.52 -19.73
N TYR A 90 -4.43 -0.55 -19.20
CA TYR A 90 -4.08 -0.03 -17.88
C TYR A 90 -2.71 0.67 -17.94
N ASP A 91 -2.61 1.88 -17.40
CA ASP A 91 -1.34 2.62 -17.29
C ASP A 91 -1.15 3.12 -15.85
N PHE A 92 -0.14 2.59 -15.16
CA PHE A 92 0.20 2.97 -13.79
C PHE A 92 1.25 4.08 -13.73
N ARG A 93 1.86 4.47 -14.85
CA ARG A 93 2.99 5.41 -14.90
C ARG A 93 2.62 6.83 -14.47
N PRO A 94 1.42 7.38 -14.78
CA PRO A 94 1.01 8.67 -14.22
C PRO A 94 0.90 8.69 -12.69
N MET A 95 0.62 7.54 -12.06
CA MET A 95 0.61 7.42 -10.59
C MET A 95 2.02 7.31 -9.99
N LEU A 96 2.96 6.64 -10.70
CA LEU A 96 4.35 6.50 -10.27
C LEU A 96 5.27 7.68 -10.65
N ALA A 97 4.82 8.56 -11.55
CA ALA A 97 5.60 9.69 -12.08
C ALA A 97 6.21 10.60 -10.99
N GLY A 98 5.53 10.75 -9.84
CA GLY A 98 6.01 11.56 -8.72
C GLY A 98 7.21 10.97 -7.97
N VAL A 99 7.36 9.64 -7.92
CA VAL A 99 8.48 8.97 -7.23
C VAL A 99 9.66 8.67 -8.15
N ARG A 100 9.42 8.58 -9.47
CA ARG A 100 10.44 8.30 -10.49
C ARG A 100 11.75 9.10 -10.34
N PRO A 101 11.76 10.43 -10.10
CA PRO A 101 13.01 11.20 -9.98
C PRO A 101 13.89 10.83 -8.77
N VAL A 102 13.34 10.08 -7.81
CA VAL A 102 14.03 9.59 -6.62
C VAL A 102 14.38 8.10 -6.82
N VAL A 103 13.43 7.29 -7.28
CA VAL A 103 13.61 5.86 -7.60
C VAL A 103 14.71 5.66 -8.66
N SER A 104 14.59 6.29 -9.83
CA SER A 104 15.52 6.11 -10.96
C SER A 104 16.88 6.81 -10.79
N ARG A 105 17.24 7.17 -9.55
CA ARG A 105 18.53 7.78 -9.17
C ARG A 105 19.23 7.05 -8.03
N ALA A 106 18.63 5.99 -7.49
CA ALA A 106 19.28 5.10 -6.55
C ALA A 106 20.33 4.22 -7.27
N ASP A 107 21.32 3.75 -6.54
CA ASP A 107 22.24 2.70 -7.00
C ASP A 107 21.58 1.31 -6.97
N VAL A 108 20.58 1.13 -6.10
CA VAL A 108 19.61 0.02 -6.11
C VAL A 108 18.23 0.50 -5.64
N ALA A 109 17.17 0.22 -6.40
CA ALA A 109 15.78 0.46 -5.98
C ALA A 109 14.92 -0.82 -5.93
N ILE A 110 14.37 -1.15 -4.76
CA ILE A 110 13.58 -2.37 -4.52
C ILE A 110 12.12 -2.03 -4.21
N CYS A 111 11.17 -2.72 -4.85
CA CYS A 111 9.74 -2.64 -4.53
C CYS A 111 9.22 -3.86 -3.75
N HIS A 112 8.02 -3.76 -3.16
CA HIS A 112 7.26 -4.92 -2.69
C HIS A 112 6.05 -5.18 -3.59
N MET A 113 6.08 -6.25 -4.37
CA MET A 113 5.00 -6.64 -5.28
C MET A 113 4.06 -7.62 -4.57
N GLU A 114 3.21 -7.04 -3.72
CA GLU A 114 2.23 -7.70 -2.83
C GLU A 114 1.29 -8.69 -3.57
N THR A 115 0.79 -8.28 -4.74
CA THR A 115 -0.29 -9.00 -5.45
C THR A 115 0.20 -9.81 -6.65
N VAL A 116 -0.47 -10.94 -6.94
CA VAL A 116 -0.28 -11.66 -8.20
C VAL A 116 -1.00 -10.99 -9.39
N TYR A 117 -0.52 -11.27 -10.60
CA TYR A 117 -1.10 -10.69 -11.82
C TYR A 117 -2.22 -11.54 -12.43
N GLY A 118 -3.24 -10.85 -12.93
CA GLY A 118 -4.31 -11.42 -13.74
C GLY A 118 -3.81 -11.89 -15.12
N ALA A 119 -4.70 -12.49 -15.90
CA ALA A 119 -4.40 -12.80 -17.31
C ALA A 119 -4.46 -11.51 -18.14
N ASN A 120 -3.84 -11.50 -19.33
CA ASN A 120 -3.92 -10.36 -20.24
C ASN A 120 -5.40 -10.11 -20.62
N GLY A 121 -5.94 -8.94 -20.26
CA GLY A 121 -7.36 -8.61 -20.43
C GLY A 121 -8.25 -8.97 -19.23
N GLY A 122 -7.68 -9.48 -18.15
CA GLY A 122 -8.37 -9.75 -16.89
C GLY A 122 -9.10 -11.10 -16.81
N PRO A 123 -10.14 -11.23 -15.96
CA PRO A 123 -10.61 -10.19 -15.03
C PRO A 123 -9.54 -9.81 -14.00
N TYR A 124 -9.58 -8.55 -13.57
CA TYR A 124 -8.73 -7.99 -12.53
C TYR A 124 -9.58 -7.68 -11.30
N THR A 125 -9.03 -7.88 -10.11
CA THR A 125 -9.79 -7.82 -8.83
C THR A 125 -8.93 -7.25 -7.71
N GLY A 126 -9.55 -6.46 -6.82
CA GLY A 126 -9.02 -6.13 -5.51
C GLY A 126 -9.29 -7.19 -4.43
N TYR A 127 -9.34 -6.74 -3.18
CA TYR A 127 -9.61 -7.55 -1.99
C TYR A 127 -10.94 -8.33 -2.08
N PRO A 128 -11.03 -9.60 -1.62
CA PRO A 128 -10.05 -10.34 -0.82
C PRO A 128 -9.06 -11.22 -1.63
N ALA A 129 -9.19 -11.28 -2.95
CA ALA A 129 -8.38 -12.15 -3.81
C ALA A 129 -7.90 -11.37 -5.04
N PHE A 130 -6.68 -10.85 -4.95
CA PHE A 130 -6.14 -9.86 -5.88
C PHE A 130 -5.69 -10.48 -7.21
N LYS A 131 -5.98 -9.75 -8.30
CA LYS A 131 -5.49 -10.02 -9.64
C LYS A 131 -5.14 -8.70 -10.30
N SER A 132 -3.90 -8.25 -10.14
CA SER A 132 -3.46 -6.97 -10.68
C SER A 132 -3.24 -7.01 -12.20
N PRO A 133 -3.49 -5.92 -12.94
CA PRO A 133 -3.11 -5.84 -14.35
C PRO A 133 -1.58 -5.94 -14.53
N PRO A 134 -1.06 -6.83 -15.39
CA PRO A 134 0.38 -7.05 -15.57
C PRO A 134 1.14 -5.82 -16.11
N GLU A 135 0.42 -4.82 -16.63
CA GLU A 135 0.96 -3.51 -17.01
C GLU A 135 1.64 -2.77 -15.84
N VAL A 136 1.34 -3.14 -14.58
CA VAL A 136 2.03 -2.59 -13.39
C VAL A 136 3.54 -2.91 -13.41
N ALA A 137 3.97 -4.07 -13.92
CA ALA A 137 5.39 -4.41 -14.02
C ALA A 137 6.14 -3.48 -14.98
N ALA A 138 5.56 -3.20 -16.14
CA ALA A 138 6.12 -2.26 -17.10
C ALA A 138 6.24 -0.85 -16.50
N ALA A 139 5.25 -0.43 -15.69
CA ALA A 139 5.31 0.84 -14.99
C ALA A 139 6.37 0.89 -13.89
N LEU A 140 6.64 -0.22 -13.19
CA LEU A 140 7.75 -0.32 -12.22
C LEU A 140 9.11 -0.24 -12.91
N GLY A 141 9.28 -0.90 -14.05
CA GLY A 141 10.47 -0.79 -14.90
C GLY A 141 10.68 0.64 -15.42
N ASP A 142 9.65 1.25 -16.01
CA ASP A 142 9.69 2.65 -16.49
C ASP A 142 9.99 3.65 -15.35
N THR A 143 9.64 3.32 -14.11
CA THR A 143 9.92 4.11 -12.89
C THR A 143 11.36 3.93 -12.38
N GLY A 144 12.05 2.85 -12.78
CA GLY A 144 13.45 2.59 -12.44
C GLY A 144 13.66 1.66 -11.24
N TYR A 145 12.75 0.72 -10.96
CA TYR A 145 12.99 -0.33 -9.95
C TYR A 145 13.89 -1.44 -10.48
N ASP A 146 14.95 -1.76 -9.73
CA ASP A 146 15.92 -2.82 -9.98
C ASP A 146 15.40 -4.23 -9.72
N SER A 147 14.48 -4.35 -8.76
CA SER A 147 13.98 -5.61 -8.25
C SER A 147 12.68 -5.42 -7.47
N CYS A 148 11.87 -6.46 -7.33
CA CYS A 148 10.77 -6.50 -6.38
C CYS A 148 10.78 -7.78 -5.55
N SER A 149 10.49 -7.66 -4.25
CA SER A 149 10.11 -8.81 -3.43
C SER A 149 8.68 -9.22 -3.78
N THR A 150 8.44 -10.52 -3.96
CA THR A 150 7.13 -11.14 -4.21
C THR A 150 6.72 -12.09 -3.08
N ALA A 151 7.34 -11.97 -1.89
CA ALA A 151 7.04 -12.76 -0.70
C ALA A 151 5.98 -12.06 0.17
N SER A 152 4.71 -12.32 -0.11
CA SER A 152 3.53 -11.68 0.49
C SER A 152 2.47 -12.72 0.91
N ASN A 153 1.53 -12.31 1.77
CA ASN A 153 0.26 -13.01 1.97
C ASN A 153 -0.59 -13.13 0.70
N HIS A 154 -0.46 -12.22 -0.27
CA HIS A 154 -1.24 -12.21 -1.53
C HIS A 154 -0.52 -12.85 -2.74
N SER A 155 0.64 -13.48 -2.52
CA SER A 155 1.42 -14.18 -3.55
C SER A 155 0.75 -15.43 -4.15
N LEU A 156 -0.41 -15.86 -3.66
CA LEU A 156 -1.10 -17.09 -4.10
C LEU A 156 -2.59 -16.91 -4.43
N ASP A 157 -3.10 -15.68 -4.52
CA ASP A 157 -4.53 -15.39 -4.75
C ASP A 157 -5.09 -15.92 -6.08
N ASP A 158 -4.22 -16.15 -7.07
CA ASP A 158 -4.52 -16.84 -8.33
C ASP A 158 -3.59 -18.06 -8.55
N GLY A 159 -3.11 -18.63 -7.44
CA GLY A 159 -2.25 -19.80 -7.34
C GLY A 159 -0.91 -19.71 -8.08
N ALA A 160 -0.30 -20.86 -8.34
CA ALA A 160 0.96 -20.97 -9.08
C ALA A 160 0.87 -20.45 -10.53
N ALA A 161 -0.33 -20.34 -11.10
CA ALA A 161 -0.55 -19.67 -12.38
C ALA A 161 -0.44 -18.14 -12.26
N GLY A 162 -0.91 -17.57 -11.13
CA GLY A 162 -0.70 -16.16 -10.76
C GLY A 162 0.79 -15.86 -10.60
N VAL A 163 1.47 -16.63 -9.74
CA VAL A 163 2.94 -16.51 -9.53
C VAL A 163 3.69 -16.44 -10.86
N ARG A 164 3.52 -17.44 -11.75
CA ARG A 164 4.21 -17.45 -13.06
C ARG A 164 3.95 -16.18 -13.87
N ARG A 165 2.69 -15.74 -13.99
CA ARG A 165 2.35 -14.49 -14.71
C ARG A 165 3.01 -13.26 -14.08
N THR A 166 3.10 -13.18 -12.76
CA THR A 166 3.81 -12.10 -12.05
C THR A 166 5.30 -12.10 -12.41
N LEU A 167 5.97 -13.24 -12.22
CA LEU A 167 7.41 -13.35 -12.44
C LEU A 167 7.77 -13.15 -13.92
N ASP A 168 7.01 -13.76 -14.84
CA ASP A 168 7.20 -13.61 -16.28
C ASP A 168 6.99 -12.15 -16.76
N ALA A 169 6.15 -11.37 -16.08
CA ALA A 169 5.90 -9.97 -16.41
C ALA A 169 6.96 -9.02 -15.82
N LEU A 170 7.45 -9.29 -14.61
CA LEU A 170 8.59 -8.59 -14.03
C LEU A 170 9.86 -8.80 -14.89
N ASP A 171 10.14 -10.05 -15.28
CA ASP A 171 11.26 -10.38 -16.18
C ASP A 171 11.14 -9.66 -17.54
N ARG A 172 9.93 -9.62 -18.15
CA ARG A 172 9.69 -8.85 -19.39
C ARG A 172 9.84 -7.33 -19.23
N ALA A 173 9.65 -6.81 -18.02
CA ALA A 173 9.86 -5.39 -17.71
C ALA A 173 11.31 -5.06 -17.30
N GLY A 174 12.20 -6.05 -17.24
CA GLY A 174 13.57 -5.89 -16.75
C GLY A 174 13.70 -5.73 -15.23
N VAL A 175 12.60 -5.89 -14.49
CA VAL A 175 12.58 -5.82 -13.03
C VAL A 175 12.86 -7.21 -12.48
N ARG A 176 13.96 -7.38 -11.73
CA ARG A 176 14.27 -8.69 -11.11
C ARG A 176 13.25 -9.03 -10.01
N HIS A 177 13.20 -10.28 -9.60
CA HIS A 177 12.29 -10.73 -8.54
C HIS A 177 12.96 -11.72 -7.58
N VAL A 178 12.48 -11.72 -6.34
CA VAL A 178 12.81 -12.71 -5.29
C VAL A 178 11.60 -12.93 -4.39
N GLY A 179 11.51 -14.07 -3.73
CA GLY A 179 10.51 -14.32 -2.66
C GLY A 179 9.33 -15.23 -3.04
N SER A 180 9.09 -15.44 -4.34
CA SER A 180 8.28 -16.54 -4.86
C SER A 180 8.97 -17.10 -6.12
N ALA A 181 8.64 -18.33 -6.50
CA ALA A 181 9.29 -19.06 -7.58
C ALA A 181 8.29 -19.91 -8.38
N ARG A 182 8.63 -20.22 -9.64
CA ARG A 182 7.80 -21.04 -10.55
C ARG A 182 7.98 -22.54 -10.30
N SER A 183 9.09 -22.91 -9.67
CA SER A 183 9.52 -24.27 -9.29
C SER A 183 10.24 -24.27 -7.94
N ALA A 184 10.74 -25.44 -7.49
CA ALA A 184 11.57 -25.56 -6.28
C ALA A 184 13.10 -25.56 -6.56
N ALA A 185 13.50 -25.30 -7.80
CA ALA A 185 14.90 -25.20 -8.25
C ALA A 185 15.26 -23.77 -8.72
N GLU A 186 14.38 -22.82 -8.43
CA GLU A 186 14.44 -21.37 -8.67
C GLU A 186 14.29 -20.67 -7.31
#